data_AF-A0A519NQ93-F1
#
_entry.id   AF-A0A519NQ93-F1
#
_cell.length_a   1.000
_cell.length_b   1.000
_cell.length_c   1.000
_cell.angle_alpha   90.00
_cell.angle_beta   90.00
_cell.angle_gamma   90.00
#
_symmetry.space_group_name_H-M   'P 1'
#
loop_
_entity.id
_entity.type
_entity.pdbx_description
1 polymer ?
#
loop_
_entity_poly.entity_id
_entity_poly.type
_entity_poly.pdbx_seq_one_letter_code
_entity_poly.pdbx_strand_id
1 'polypeptide(L)' 'DQDAYTLLDVGAVWTSPSGHFEVGVFGKNLTDEEYRVGGYSFPGATYNNSISAFYGPPRTWSVQLTARY' A
#
# COMPACT_ATOMS: atom_id res chain seq x y z
N ASP A 1 -0.08 11.83 -18.69
CA ASP A 1 -0.98 11.27 -17.67
C ASP A 1 -0.26 10.11 -16.98
N GLN A 2 -0.76 9.57 -15.87
CA GLN A 2 -0.19 8.35 -15.29
C GLN A 2 -0.67 7.13 -16.09
N ASP A 3 0.24 6.23 -16.47
CA ASP A 3 -0.13 4.98 -17.15
C ASP A 3 -0.88 4.03 -16.20
N ALA A 4 -1.72 3.17 -16.79
CA ALA A 4 -2.42 2.15 -16.01
C ALA A 4 -1.41 1.22 -15.33
N TYR A 5 -1.62 0.97 -14.04
CA TYR A 5 -0.78 0.11 -13.22
C TYR A 5 -1.60 -1.01 -12.58
N THR A 6 -0.94 -2.09 -12.19
CA THR A 6 -1.54 -3.24 -11.48
C THR A 6 -0.74 -3.52 -10.23
N LEU A 7 -1.42 -3.78 -9.12
CA LEU A 7 -0.80 -4.13 -7.85
C LEU A 7 -1.15 -5.57 -7.49
N LEU A 8 -0.15 -6.34 -7.06
CA LEU A 8 -0.34 -7.69 -6.55
C LEU A 8 -0.23 -7.71 -5.03
N ASP A 9 -1.31 -8.14 -4.38
CA ASP A 9 -1.39 -8.28 -2.93
C ASP A 9 -1.68 -9.75 -2.56
N VAL A 10 -1.11 -10.21 -1.45
CA VAL A 10 -1.35 -11.56 -0.91
C VAL A 10 -1.58 -11.49 0.59
N GLY A 11 -2.49 -12.32 1.09
CA GLY A 11 -2.73 -12.50 2.52
C GLY A 11 -2.86 -13.98 2.85
N ALA A 12 -2.28 -14.38 3.98
CA ALA A 12 -2.45 -15.70 4.56
C ALA A 12 -2.84 -15.56 6.03
N VAL A 13 -3.85 -16.31 6.46
CA VAL A 13 -4.30 -16.34 7.85
C VAL A 13 -4.34 -17.78 8.33
N TRP A 14 -3.77 -18.00 9.51
CA TRP A 14 -3.82 -19.28 10.22
C TRP A 14 -4.58 -19.10 11.53
N THR A 15 -5.48 -20.03 11.82
CA THR A 15 -6.23 -20.09 13.08
C THR A 15 -5.82 -21.34 13.85
N SER A 16 -5.58 -21.20 15.15
CA SER A 16 -5.26 -22.35 16.00
C SER A 16 -6.44 -23.34 16.06
N PRO A 17 -6.19 -24.64 16.27
CA PRO A 17 -7.28 -25.63 16.37
C PRO A 17 -8.29 -25.32 17.48
N SER A 18 -7.85 -24.67 18.56
CA SER A 18 -8.74 -24.20 19.63
C SER A 18 -9.58 -22.98 19.25
N GLY A 19 -9.21 -22.25 18.20
CA GLY A 19 -9.85 -20.98 17.81
C GLY A 19 -9.44 -19.77 18.66
N HIS A 20 -8.58 -19.96 19.66
CA HIS A 20 -8.16 -18.91 20.60
C HIS A 20 -7.13 -17.96 20.00
N PHE A 21 -6.36 -18.41 18.99
CA PHE A 21 -5.32 -17.61 18.36
C PHE A 21 -5.49 -17.58 16.84
N GLU A 22 -5.19 -16.43 16.26
CA GLU A 22 -5.16 -16.22 14.81
C GLU A 22 -3.92 -15.40 14.45
N VAL A 23 -3.19 -15.84 13.43
CA VAL A 23 -1.98 -15.18 12.91
C VAL A 23 -2.20 -14.89 11.43
N GLY A 24 -2.10 -13.63 11.05
CA GLY A 24 -2.18 -13.17 9.67
C GLY A 24 -0.85 -12.61 9.19
N VAL A 25 -0.50 -12.90 7.94
CA VAL A 25 0.62 -12.26 7.22
C VAL A 25 0.07 -11.67 5.93
N PHE A 26 0.37 -10.41 5.68
CA PHE A 26 -0.11 -9.68 4.52
C PHE A 26 1.05 -9.01 3.79
N GLY A 27 1.10 -9.22 2.48
CA GLY A 27 2.02 -8.55 1.57
C GLY A 27 1.24 -7.67 0.59
N LYS A 28 1.65 -6.41 0.47
CA LYS A 28 1.06 -5.42 -0.42
C LYS A 28 2.08 -4.98 -1.46
N ASN A 29 1.64 -4.73 -2.69
CA ASN A 29 2.50 -4.31 -3.80
C ASN A 29 3.72 -5.24 -3.98
N LEU A 30 3.49 -6.55 -4.09
CA LEU A 30 4.55 -7.56 -4.13
C LEU A 30 5.46 -7.48 -5.35
N THR A 31 4.94 -6.90 -6.44
CA THR A 31 5.70 -6.58 -7.66
C THR A 31 6.54 -5.31 -7.53
N ASP A 32 6.40 -4.56 -6.43
CA ASP A 32 7.15 -3.32 -6.16
C ASP A 32 6.95 -2.23 -7.22
N GLU A 33 5.70 -2.10 -7.66
CA GLU A 33 5.32 -1.11 -8.66
C GLU A 33 5.38 0.29 -8.06
N GLU A 34 6.04 1.23 -8.74
CA GLU A 34 6.02 2.64 -8.38
C GLU A 34 4.89 3.35 -9.14
N TYR A 35 3.91 3.89 -8.42
CA TYR A 35 2.72 4.45 -9.04
C TYR A 35 2.28 5.74 -8.36
N ARG A 36 1.85 6.71 -9.18
CA ARG A 36 1.32 7.99 -8.70
C ARG A 36 -0.16 7.86 -8.40
N VAL A 37 -0.55 8.24 -7.19
CA VAL A 37 -1.96 8.28 -6.74
C VAL A 37 -2.61 9.65 -6.97
N GLY A 38 -1.81 10.68 -7.16
CA GLY A 38 -2.29 12.02 -7.48
C GLY A 38 -1.17 13.03 -7.67
N GLY A 39 -1.53 14.22 -8.11
CA GLY A 39 -0.59 15.33 -8.23
C GLY A 39 -1.31 16.64 -8.50
N TYR A 40 -0.66 17.74 -8.12
CA TYR A 40 -1.12 19.09 -8.40
C TYR A 40 -0.02 19.84 -9.16
N SER A 41 -0.44 20.55 -10.21
CA SER A 41 0.40 21.51 -10.90
C SER A 41 -0.01 22.90 -10.47
N PHE A 42 0.95 23.69 -9.98
CA PHE A 42 0.76 25.09 -9.63
C PHE A 42 1.55 25.97 -10.62
N PRO A 43 1.01 26.19 -11.83
CA PRO A 43 1.70 26.96 -12.86
C PRO A 43 1.75 28.45 -12.52
N GLY A 44 2.78 29.14 -13.02
CA GLY A 44 2.93 30.59 -12.91
C GLY A 44 3.96 31.05 -11.88
N ALA A 45 4.53 32.24 -12.11
CA ALA A 45 5.64 32.78 -11.33
C ALA A 45 5.30 32.97 -9.84
N THR A 46 4.05 33.28 -9.51
CA THR A 46 3.55 33.41 -8.14
C THR A 46 3.68 32.11 -7.34
N TYR A 47 3.62 30.96 -8.00
CA TYR A 47 3.73 29.63 -7.39
C TYR A 47 5.05 28.94 -7.73
N ASN A 48 6.02 29.69 -8.26
CA ASN A 48 7.33 29.21 -8.72
C ASN A 48 7.23 27.99 -9.65
N ASN A 49 6.16 27.90 -10.43
CA ASN A 49 5.92 26.80 -11.36
C ASN A 49 6.05 25.39 -10.72
N SER A 50 5.61 25.25 -9.47
CA SER A 50 5.78 24.04 -8.67
C SER A 50 4.86 22.90 -9.13
N ILE A 51 5.37 21.67 -9.09
CA ILE A 51 4.61 20.45 -9.37
C ILE A 51 4.80 19.50 -8.19
N SER A 52 3.69 19.02 -7.64
CA SER A 52 3.69 18.03 -6.57
C SER A 52 3.10 16.71 -7.08
N ALA A 53 3.73 15.60 -6.72
CA ALA A 53 3.25 14.26 -7.01
C ALA A 53 3.21 13.43 -5.71
N PHE A 54 2.15 12.65 -5.55
CA PHE A 54 1.96 11.73 -4.43
C PHE A 54 2.01 10.32 -4.96
N TYR A 55 2.84 9.49 -4.34
CA TYR A 55 3.04 8.10 -4.73
C TYR A 55 2.38 7.16 -3.72
N GLY A 56 1.94 6.01 -4.21
CA GLY A 56 1.47 4.93 -3.36
C GLY A 56 2.61 4.33 -2.53
N PRO A 57 2.29 3.55 -1.49
CA PRO A 57 3.30 2.87 -0.70
C PRO A 57 4.13 1.89 -1.55
N PRO A 58 5.43 1.75 -1.27
CA PRO A 58 6.24 0.69 -1.86
C PRO A 58 5.75 -0.68 -1.37
N ARG A 59 6.43 -1.76 -1.78
CA ARG A 59 6.17 -3.09 -1.22
C ARG A 59 6.19 -3.06 0.32
N THR A 60 5.12 -3.56 0.94
CA THR A 60 5.01 -3.63 2.40
C THR A 60 4.59 -5.00 2.88
N TRP A 61 5.04 -5.36 4.09
CA TRP A 61 4.67 -6.58 4.79
C TRP A 61 4.13 -6.24 6.17
N SER A 62 3.06 -6.90 6.59
CA SER A 62 2.51 -6.77 7.92
C SER A 62 2.15 -8.13 8.52
N VAL A 63 2.19 -8.19 9.85
CA VAL A 63 1.80 -9.36 10.64
C VAL A 63 0.73 -8.92 11.61
N GLN A 64 -0.31 -9.74 11.74
CA GLN A 64 -1.41 -9.54 12.69
C GLN A 64 -1.48 -10.75 13.62
N LEU A 65 -1.62 -10.49 14.92
CA LEU A 65 -1.90 -11.50 15.94
C LEU A 65 -3.23 -11.15 16.61
N THR A 66 -4.11 -12.13 16.74
CA THR A 66 -5.39 -11.98 17.45
C THR A 66 -5.52 -13.09 18.48
N ALA A 67 -5.87 -12.72 19.72
CA ALA A 67 -6.15 -13.64 20.81
C ALA A 67 -7.60 -13.45 21.28
N ARG A 68 -8.32 -14.54 21.46
CA ARG A 68 -9.71 -14.58 21.97
C ARG A 68 -9.71 -15.32 23.31
N TYR A 69 -10.35 -14.73 24.31
CA TYR A 69 -10.42 -15.21 25.70
C TYR A 69 -11.88 -15.44 26.12
#